data_AF-A0A412XS99-F1
#
_entry.id   AF-A0A412XS99-F1
#
_cell.length_a   1.000
_cell.length_b   1.000
_cell.length_c   1.000
_cell.angle_alpha   90.00
_cell.angle_beta   90.00
_cell.angle_gamma   90.00
#
_symmetry.space_group_name_H-M   'P 1'
#
loop_
_entity.id
_entity.type
_entity.pdbx_description
1 polymer ?
#
loop_
_entity_poly.entity_id
_entity_poly.type
_entity_poly.pdbx_seq_one_letter_code
_entity_poly.pdbx_strand_id
1 'polypeptide(L)'
;MKPTLFIVGGSSTALEIRETVDQFFKDKYFAVYNVISDEEPPILQTYIRDSSLLDRLSTIEVSHYIIGFTNRTLRLRFVDLFGGFNSVLDNVIHPSSYVSPSAILGKGNYLAANAVISSNALIGNSNLINYNVTIGHDVVVGSDCFFNPGARISGNVKIGNGCLFGANSFVFQGLEIKDDCQIDALCYIDRVIEANSMCTSNGGSLRVYRRRY
;
A
#
# COMPACT_ATOMS: atom_id res chain seq x y z
N MET A 1 -18.66 -15.73 -10.96
CA MET A 1 -18.49 -16.38 -9.65
C MET A 1 -17.82 -15.38 -8.71
N LYS A 2 -18.14 -15.35 -7.41
CA LYS A 2 -17.44 -14.45 -6.47
C LYS A 2 -16.00 -14.96 -6.27
N PRO A 3 -14.97 -14.11 -6.35
CA PRO A 3 -13.58 -14.55 -6.18
C PRO A 3 -13.27 -14.87 -4.71
N THR A 4 -12.24 -15.68 -4.47
CA THR A 4 -11.61 -15.80 -3.16
C THR A 4 -10.51 -14.75 -3.02
N LEU A 5 -10.53 -13.96 -1.94
CA LEU A 5 -9.49 -12.96 -1.67
C LEU A 5 -8.40 -13.54 -0.78
N PHE A 6 -7.16 -13.34 -1.18
CA PHE A 6 -5.97 -13.58 -0.36
C PHE A 6 -5.34 -12.25 0.07
N ILE A 7 -5.35 -12.01 1.38
CA ILE A 7 -4.65 -10.89 2.00
C ILE A 7 -3.29 -11.41 2.45
N VAL A 8 -2.22 -10.98 1.80
CA VAL A 8 -0.88 -11.43 2.14
C VAL A 8 -0.35 -10.63 3.33
N GLY A 9 -0.11 -11.32 4.44
CA GLY A 9 0.22 -10.76 5.75
C GLY A 9 -0.81 -11.16 6.83
N GLY A 10 -0.33 -11.31 8.07
CA GLY A 10 -1.15 -11.72 9.21
C GLY A 10 -1.39 -10.66 10.29
N SER A 11 -0.70 -9.52 10.19
CA SER A 11 -0.63 -8.50 11.24
C SER A 11 -0.62 -7.08 10.66
N SER A 12 -0.75 -6.07 11.54
CA SER A 12 -0.69 -4.65 11.18
C SER A 12 -1.62 -4.32 10.00
N THR A 13 -1.12 -3.69 8.93
CA THR A 13 -1.95 -3.30 7.77
C THR A 13 -2.69 -4.45 7.11
N ALA A 14 -2.17 -5.69 7.13
CA ALA A 14 -2.90 -6.84 6.61
C ALA A 14 -4.14 -7.18 7.45
N LEU A 15 -4.09 -6.97 8.78
CA LEU A 15 -5.24 -7.12 9.66
C LEU A 15 -6.26 -6.00 9.42
N GLU A 16 -5.81 -4.77 9.21
CA GLU A 16 -6.68 -3.62 8.91
C GLU A 16 -7.42 -3.80 7.57
N ILE A 17 -6.74 -4.32 6.54
CA ILE A 17 -7.36 -4.72 5.27
C ILE A 17 -8.42 -5.78 5.54
N ARG A 18 -8.12 -6.77 6.37
CA ARG A 18 -9.05 -7.85 6.70
C ARG A 18 -10.31 -7.34 7.39
N GLU A 19 -10.15 -6.49 8.40
CA GLU A 19 -11.26 -5.87 9.11
C GLU A 19 -12.14 -5.03 8.15
N THR A 20 -11.51 -4.24 7.27
CA THR A 20 -12.22 -3.47 6.24
C THR A 20 -13.04 -4.37 5.32
N VAL A 21 -12.46 -5.49 4.87
CA VAL A 21 -13.15 -6.45 4.00
C VAL A 21 -14.31 -7.13 4.74
N ASP A 22 -14.09 -7.62 5.94
CA ASP A 22 -15.11 -8.33 6.73
C ASP A 22 -16.29 -7.42 7.08
N GLN A 23 -16.02 -6.13 7.34
CA GLN A 23 -17.05 -5.16 7.72
C GLN A 23 -17.85 -4.63 6.53
N PHE A 24 -17.20 -4.35 5.39
CA PHE A 24 -17.82 -3.59 4.30
C PHE A 24 -17.91 -4.32 2.96
N PHE A 25 -17.10 -5.37 2.77
CA PHE A 25 -16.97 -6.05 1.47
C PHE A 25 -17.17 -7.56 1.55
N LYS A 26 -17.76 -8.07 2.63
CA LYS A 26 -18.00 -9.50 2.83
C LYS A 26 -18.74 -10.14 1.65
N ASP A 27 -19.70 -9.43 1.06
CA ASP A 27 -20.46 -9.94 -0.08
C ASP A 27 -19.72 -9.87 -1.42
N LYS A 28 -18.58 -9.16 -1.51
CA LYS A 28 -17.77 -9.11 -2.74
C LYS A 28 -17.04 -10.43 -2.99
N TYR A 29 -16.69 -11.15 -1.92
CA TYR A 29 -15.83 -12.34 -1.99
C TYR A 29 -16.58 -13.60 -1.57
N PHE A 30 -16.19 -14.74 -2.15
CA PHE A 30 -16.68 -16.05 -1.72
C PHE A 30 -16.05 -16.46 -0.39
N ALA A 31 -14.75 -16.23 -0.26
CA ALA A 31 -13.96 -16.47 0.94
C ALA A 31 -12.82 -15.47 1.03
N VAL A 32 -12.30 -15.26 2.25
CA VAL A 32 -11.18 -14.36 2.54
C VAL A 32 -10.17 -15.10 3.41
N TYR A 33 -8.91 -15.11 2.98
CA TYR A 33 -7.82 -15.73 3.72
C TYR A 33 -6.68 -14.77 3.95
N ASN A 34 -6.09 -14.80 5.14
CA ASN A 34 -4.80 -14.19 5.40
C ASN A 34 -3.69 -15.20 5.11
N VAL A 35 -2.68 -14.82 4.33
CA VAL A 35 -1.48 -15.64 4.10
C VAL A 35 -0.39 -15.21 5.06
N ILE A 36 0.12 -16.14 5.86
CA ILE A 36 1.14 -15.85 6.89
C ILE A 36 2.39 -16.71 6.70
N SER A 37 3.51 -16.22 7.25
CA SER A 37 4.73 -17.02 7.39
C SER A 37 4.44 -18.33 8.12
N ASP A 38 5.19 -19.39 7.81
CA ASP A 38 5.11 -20.67 8.50
C ASP A 38 5.44 -20.58 10.00
N GLU A 39 6.22 -19.58 10.39
CA GLU A 39 6.69 -19.37 11.77
C GLU A 39 5.69 -18.64 12.67
N GLU A 40 4.72 -17.91 12.10
CA GLU A 40 3.77 -17.13 12.90
C GLU A 40 2.75 -18.04 13.59
N PRO A 41 2.25 -17.78 14.81
CA PRO A 41 1.12 -18.55 15.33
C PRO A 41 -0.17 -18.19 14.56
N PRO A 42 -1.02 -19.17 14.17
CA PRO A 42 -2.28 -18.85 13.52
C PRO A 42 -3.25 -18.28 14.54
N ILE A 43 -3.77 -17.08 14.28
CA ILE A 43 -4.67 -16.39 15.20
C ILE A 43 -6.13 -16.79 14.94
N LEU A 44 -6.49 -17.16 13.70
CA LEU A 44 -7.86 -17.54 13.29
C LEU A 44 -7.86 -18.66 12.23
N GLN A 45 -8.97 -19.38 12.08
CA GLN A 45 -9.13 -20.45 11.07
C GLN A 45 -9.01 -19.96 9.61
N THR A 46 -9.19 -18.67 9.38
CA THR A 46 -9.11 -18.04 8.04
C THR A 46 -7.67 -17.69 7.63
N TYR A 47 -6.67 -18.32 8.26
CA TYR A 47 -5.26 -18.11 7.97
C TYR A 47 -4.70 -19.32 7.22
N ILE A 48 -3.88 -19.05 6.21
CA ILE A 48 -3.21 -20.07 5.41
C ILE A 48 -1.71 -19.82 5.51
N ARG A 49 -0.96 -20.90 5.66
CA ARG A 49 0.49 -20.90 5.66
C ARG A 49 1.04 -20.66 4.26
N ASP A 50 2.12 -19.91 4.17
CA ASP A 50 2.83 -19.68 2.91
C ASP A 50 3.18 -21.02 2.20
N SER A 51 3.67 -22.01 2.95
CA SER A 51 3.92 -23.36 2.44
C SER A 51 2.70 -24.07 1.85
N SER A 52 1.49 -23.73 2.28
CA SER A 52 0.23 -24.33 1.81
C SER A 52 -0.49 -23.47 0.76
N LEU A 53 0.02 -22.27 0.44
CA LEU A 53 -0.64 -21.34 -0.46
C LEU A 53 -0.75 -21.90 -1.88
N LEU A 54 0.31 -22.55 -2.37
CA LEU A 54 0.36 -23.12 -3.73
C LEU A 54 -0.73 -24.17 -3.93
N ASP A 55 -0.80 -25.14 -3.01
CA ASP A 55 -1.83 -26.19 -3.03
C ASP A 55 -3.22 -25.57 -3.01
N ARG A 56 -3.41 -24.53 -2.19
CA ARG A 56 -4.70 -23.85 -2.13
C ARG A 56 -5.06 -23.17 -3.46
N LEU A 57 -4.14 -22.40 -4.05
CA LEU A 57 -4.37 -21.72 -5.31
C LEU A 57 -4.70 -22.69 -6.45
N SER A 58 -4.11 -23.89 -6.45
CA SER A 58 -4.38 -24.92 -7.46
C SER A 58 -5.83 -25.42 -7.48
N THR A 59 -6.57 -25.22 -6.39
CA THR A 59 -7.96 -25.67 -6.23
C THR A 59 -9.00 -24.58 -6.45
N ILE A 60 -8.56 -23.32 -6.64
CA ILE A 60 -9.45 -22.16 -6.74
C ILE A 60 -9.52 -21.70 -8.19
N GLU A 61 -10.74 -21.55 -8.71
CA GLU A 61 -10.98 -21.11 -10.09
C GLU A 61 -10.73 -19.61 -10.28
N VAL A 62 -11.14 -18.78 -9.32
CA VAL A 62 -10.99 -17.32 -9.37
C VAL A 62 -10.44 -16.78 -8.06
N SER A 63 -9.20 -16.31 -8.10
CA SER A 63 -8.49 -15.73 -6.96
C SER A 63 -8.16 -14.26 -7.17
N HIS A 64 -8.41 -13.48 -6.12
CA HIS A 64 -7.95 -12.10 -5.99
C HIS A 64 -6.92 -12.03 -4.86
N TYR A 65 -6.04 -11.04 -4.89
CA TYR A 65 -5.08 -10.85 -3.80
C TYR A 65 -4.72 -9.39 -3.56
N ILE A 66 -4.24 -9.10 -2.35
CA ILE A 66 -3.68 -7.81 -1.94
C ILE A 66 -2.56 -8.05 -0.93
N ILE A 67 -1.50 -7.22 -0.93
CA ILE A 67 -0.33 -7.42 -0.08
C ILE A 67 -0.25 -6.33 0.98
N GLY A 68 -0.37 -6.71 2.26
CA GLY A 68 -0.53 -5.81 3.40
C GLY A 68 0.75 -5.53 4.20
N PHE A 69 1.93 -5.63 3.61
CA PHE A 69 3.21 -5.34 4.29
C PHE A 69 4.22 -4.66 3.34
N THR A 70 5.32 -4.14 3.89
CA THR A 70 6.25 -3.24 3.18
C THR A 70 7.47 -3.91 2.55
N ASN A 71 7.85 -5.12 2.98
CA ASN A 71 9.03 -5.83 2.48
C ASN A 71 8.94 -6.12 0.97
N ARG A 72 9.66 -5.32 0.17
CA ARG A 72 9.60 -5.37 -1.30
C ARG A 72 9.98 -6.73 -1.90
N THR A 73 11.02 -7.38 -1.37
CA THR A 73 11.45 -8.69 -1.87
C THR A 73 10.34 -9.73 -1.72
N LEU A 74 9.70 -9.77 -0.55
CA LEU A 74 8.58 -10.68 -0.32
C LEU A 74 7.35 -10.29 -1.15
N ARG A 75 7.07 -8.99 -1.33
CA ARG A 75 5.97 -8.54 -2.19
C ARG A 75 6.12 -9.03 -3.62
N LEU A 76 7.31 -8.87 -4.21
CA LEU A 76 7.60 -9.33 -5.57
C LEU A 76 7.43 -10.84 -5.70
N ARG A 77 7.94 -11.61 -4.73
CA ARG A 77 7.75 -13.07 -4.69
C ARG A 77 6.27 -13.46 -4.74
N PHE A 78 5.42 -12.77 -3.97
CA PHE A 78 3.98 -13.05 -4.00
C PHE A 78 3.33 -12.60 -5.30
N VAL A 79 3.73 -11.46 -5.88
CA VAL A 79 3.24 -11.04 -7.21
C VAL A 79 3.54 -12.12 -8.25
N ASP A 80 4.76 -12.66 -8.28
CA ASP A 80 5.13 -13.74 -9.21
C ASP A 80 4.31 -15.01 -8.96
N LEU A 81 4.18 -15.41 -7.68
CA LEU A 81 3.41 -16.59 -7.29
C LEU A 81 1.94 -16.48 -7.73
N PHE A 82 1.26 -15.40 -7.36
CA PHE A 82 -0.15 -15.19 -7.72
C PHE A 82 -0.36 -14.99 -9.23
N GLY A 83 0.64 -14.40 -9.92
CA GLY A 83 0.67 -14.24 -11.37
C GLY A 83 0.65 -15.57 -12.12
N GLY A 84 1.31 -16.60 -11.59
CA GLY A 84 1.27 -17.97 -12.14
C GLY A 84 -0.13 -18.61 -12.15
N PHE A 85 -1.07 -18.07 -11.37
CA PHE A 85 -2.46 -18.53 -11.27
C PHE A 85 -3.47 -17.55 -11.90
N ASN A 86 -3.01 -16.56 -12.68
CA ASN A 86 -3.84 -15.49 -13.23
C ASN A 86 -4.69 -14.76 -12.17
N SER A 87 -4.19 -14.70 -10.92
CA SER A 87 -4.90 -14.05 -9.84
C SER A 87 -4.95 -12.54 -10.06
N VAL A 88 -6.06 -11.91 -9.69
CA VAL A 88 -6.25 -10.47 -9.88
C VAL A 88 -5.80 -9.72 -8.63
N LEU A 89 -4.87 -8.77 -8.82
CA LEU A 89 -4.51 -7.83 -7.77
C LEU A 89 -5.67 -6.83 -7.56
N ASP A 90 -6.28 -6.80 -6.38
CA ASP A 90 -7.54 -6.08 -6.12
C ASP A 90 -7.33 -4.87 -5.21
N ASN A 91 -8.08 -3.79 -5.44
CA ASN A 91 -8.08 -2.63 -4.58
C ASN A 91 -9.04 -2.85 -3.40
N VAL A 92 -8.62 -2.44 -2.20
CA VAL A 92 -9.48 -2.37 -1.02
C VAL A 92 -9.53 -0.93 -0.56
N ILE A 93 -10.68 -0.29 -0.69
CA ILE A 93 -10.87 1.13 -0.39
C ILE A 93 -11.90 1.24 0.72
N HIS A 94 -11.48 1.67 1.90
CA HIS A 94 -12.39 1.85 3.02
C HIS A 94 -13.52 2.83 2.64
N PRO A 95 -14.79 2.58 2.98
CA PRO A 95 -15.92 3.40 2.52
C PRO A 95 -15.88 4.89 2.93
N SER A 96 -15.15 5.23 4.00
CA SER A 96 -14.94 6.62 4.41
C SER A 96 -13.80 7.33 3.66
N SER A 97 -13.06 6.62 2.80
CA SER A 97 -12.06 7.24 1.94
C SER A 97 -12.74 8.01 0.82
N TYR A 98 -12.17 9.15 0.45
CA TYR A 98 -12.59 9.88 -0.72
C TYR A 98 -11.61 9.66 -1.86
N VAL A 99 -12.10 9.19 -3.00
CA VAL A 99 -11.33 9.14 -4.25
C VAL A 99 -12.06 9.99 -5.26
N SER A 100 -11.39 11.03 -5.78
CA SER A 100 -11.97 11.89 -6.80
C SER A 100 -12.38 11.07 -8.03
N PRO A 101 -13.55 11.34 -8.66
CA PRO A 101 -13.96 10.66 -9.89
C PRO A 101 -13.00 10.82 -11.06
N SER A 102 -12.13 11.84 -11.04
CA SER A 102 -11.11 12.04 -12.08
C SER A 102 -9.75 11.43 -11.73
N ALA A 103 -9.59 10.86 -10.53
CA ALA A 103 -8.37 10.14 -10.18
C ALA A 103 -8.34 8.76 -10.85
N ILE A 104 -7.14 8.31 -11.22
CA ILE A 104 -6.92 7.00 -11.82
C ILE A 104 -6.04 6.19 -10.87
N LEU A 105 -6.53 5.02 -10.46
CA LEU A 105 -5.82 4.10 -9.59
C LEU A 105 -5.41 2.85 -10.38
N GLY A 106 -4.18 2.43 -10.18
CA GLY A 106 -3.73 1.08 -10.48
C GLY A 106 -4.40 0.04 -9.58
N LYS A 107 -3.82 -1.15 -9.53
CA LYS A 107 -4.34 -2.33 -8.83
C LYS A 107 -3.61 -2.59 -7.52
N GLY A 108 -4.22 -3.27 -6.57
CA GLY A 108 -3.59 -3.67 -5.29
C GLY A 108 -3.39 -2.54 -4.29
N ASN A 109 -4.04 -1.42 -4.50
CA ASN A 109 -3.99 -0.29 -3.59
C ASN A 109 -4.92 -0.53 -2.39
N TYR A 110 -4.40 -0.31 -1.20
CA TYR A 110 -5.20 -0.20 0.02
C TYR A 110 -5.35 1.27 0.40
N LEU A 111 -6.60 1.72 0.56
CA LEU A 111 -6.92 3.03 1.12
C LEU A 111 -7.64 2.81 2.45
N ALA A 112 -6.98 3.16 3.54
CA ALA A 112 -7.53 3.07 4.88
C ALA A 112 -8.52 4.22 5.15
N ALA A 113 -9.23 4.15 6.28
CA ALA A 113 -10.28 5.10 6.61
C ALA A 113 -9.81 6.57 6.52
N ASN A 114 -10.66 7.40 5.89
CA ASN A 114 -10.46 8.84 5.70
C ASN A 114 -9.23 9.21 4.84
N ALA A 115 -8.66 8.27 4.09
CA ALA A 115 -7.71 8.60 3.04
C ALA A 115 -8.39 9.45 1.95
N VAL A 116 -7.67 10.42 1.39
CA VAL A 116 -8.18 11.33 0.36
C VAL A 116 -7.25 11.30 -0.85
N ILE A 117 -7.78 10.94 -2.01
CA ILE A 117 -7.12 11.06 -3.31
C ILE A 117 -7.84 12.15 -4.11
N SER A 118 -7.16 13.27 -4.32
CA SER A 118 -7.74 14.45 -4.96
C SER A 118 -7.74 14.34 -6.50
N SER A 119 -8.32 15.35 -7.15
CA SER A 119 -8.61 15.37 -8.59
C SER A 119 -7.38 15.16 -9.45
N ASN A 120 -7.55 14.38 -10.52
CA ASN A 120 -6.55 14.08 -11.55
C ASN A 120 -5.28 13.39 -11.03
N ALA A 121 -5.28 12.90 -9.79
CA ALA A 121 -4.16 12.14 -9.28
C ALA A 121 -4.05 10.80 -10.04
N LEU A 122 -2.81 10.40 -10.34
CA LEU A 122 -2.47 9.13 -10.95
C LEU A 122 -1.74 8.28 -9.92
N ILE A 123 -2.34 7.19 -9.49
CA ILE A 123 -1.79 6.29 -8.48
C ILE A 123 -1.39 4.98 -9.15
N GLY A 124 -0.15 4.56 -8.97
CA GLY A 124 0.35 3.27 -9.45
C GLY A 124 -0.26 2.06 -8.74
N ASN A 125 0.45 0.95 -8.77
CA ASN A 125 -0.03 -0.30 -8.19
C ASN A 125 0.46 -0.48 -6.76
N SER A 126 -0.23 -1.32 -6.00
CA SER A 126 0.36 -1.93 -4.80
C SER A 126 0.70 -0.93 -3.68
N ASN A 127 0.08 0.25 -3.66
CA ASN A 127 0.34 1.26 -2.64
C ASN A 127 -0.48 1.01 -1.38
N LEU A 128 0.10 1.30 -0.21
CA LEU A 128 -0.62 1.31 1.07
C LEU A 128 -0.79 2.75 1.54
N ILE A 129 -2.01 3.25 1.43
CA ILE A 129 -2.41 4.63 1.73
C ILE A 129 -3.19 4.61 3.04
N ASN A 130 -2.51 4.92 4.14
CA ASN A 130 -3.02 4.68 5.48
C ASN A 130 -3.96 5.82 5.97
N TYR A 131 -4.43 5.73 7.22
CA TYR A 131 -5.50 6.60 7.74
C TYR A 131 -5.16 8.07 7.62
N ASN A 132 -6.15 8.88 7.22
CA ASN A 132 -6.02 10.33 7.10
C ASN A 132 -4.87 10.79 6.19
N VAL A 133 -4.35 9.92 5.31
CA VAL A 133 -3.40 10.34 4.28
C VAL A 133 -4.13 11.20 3.25
N THR A 134 -3.47 12.26 2.80
CA THR A 134 -3.99 13.14 1.75
C THR A 134 -3.03 13.17 0.56
N ILE A 135 -3.55 12.83 -0.61
CA ILE A 135 -2.86 12.94 -1.89
C ILE A 135 -3.51 14.08 -2.68
N GLY A 136 -2.74 15.15 -2.90
CA GLY A 136 -3.19 16.38 -3.56
C GLY A 136 -3.58 16.20 -5.03
N HIS A 137 -4.11 17.27 -5.62
CA HIS A 137 -4.53 17.27 -7.02
C HIS A 137 -3.32 17.17 -7.96
N ASP A 138 -3.50 16.55 -9.12
CA ASP A 138 -2.47 16.38 -10.15
C ASP A 138 -1.18 15.69 -9.64
N VAL A 139 -1.26 14.94 -8.53
CA VAL A 139 -0.13 14.16 -8.01
C VAL A 139 0.03 12.89 -8.83
N VAL A 140 1.28 12.51 -9.12
CA VAL A 140 1.61 11.23 -9.71
C VAL A 140 2.35 10.40 -8.67
N VAL A 141 1.83 9.23 -8.32
CA VAL A 141 2.44 8.26 -7.41
C VAL A 141 2.80 7.00 -8.19
N GLY A 142 4.03 6.52 -8.01
CA GLY A 142 4.48 5.24 -8.51
C GLY A 142 3.80 4.05 -7.84
N SER A 143 4.48 2.91 -7.88
CA SER A 143 4.01 1.66 -7.29
C SER A 143 4.78 1.29 -6.03
N ASP A 144 4.18 0.45 -5.18
CA ASP A 144 4.77 -0.04 -3.94
C ASP A 144 5.20 1.08 -2.97
N CYS A 145 4.46 2.19 -2.94
CA CYS A 145 4.64 3.25 -1.96
C CYS A 145 3.83 3.00 -0.69
N PHE A 146 4.35 3.52 0.42
CA PHE A 146 3.77 3.36 1.75
C PHE A 146 3.59 4.73 2.38
N PHE A 147 2.35 5.13 2.59
CA PHE A 147 2.00 6.39 3.24
C PHE A 147 1.48 6.08 4.63
N ASN A 148 2.32 6.28 5.65
CA ASN A 148 1.91 6.06 7.03
C ASN A 148 0.86 7.09 7.48
N PRO A 149 0.13 6.83 8.58
CA PRO A 149 -1.01 7.64 8.97
C PRO A 149 -0.72 9.15 9.02
N GLY A 150 -1.61 9.93 8.42
CA GLY A 150 -1.55 11.38 8.41
C GLY A 150 -0.49 12.00 7.49
N ALA A 151 0.23 11.21 6.67
CA ALA A 151 1.13 11.77 5.66
C ALA A 151 0.35 12.66 4.66
N ARG A 152 0.94 13.79 4.27
CA ARG A 152 0.29 14.78 3.39
C ARG A 152 1.15 15.10 2.19
N ILE A 153 0.61 14.85 1.00
CA ILE A 153 1.25 15.14 -0.27
C ILE A 153 0.49 16.28 -0.93
N SER A 154 1.15 17.44 -1.08
CA SER A 154 0.54 18.60 -1.73
C SER A 154 0.36 18.39 -3.24
N GLY A 155 -0.38 19.28 -3.90
CA GLY A 155 -0.68 19.16 -5.33
C GLY A 155 0.57 19.21 -6.23
N ASN A 156 0.45 18.63 -7.43
CA ASN A 156 1.49 18.58 -8.46
C ASN A 156 2.81 17.91 -8.05
N VAL A 157 2.81 17.08 -7.00
CA VAL A 157 3.99 16.30 -6.60
C VAL A 157 4.13 15.06 -7.47
N LYS A 158 5.37 14.67 -7.78
CA LYS A 158 5.70 13.39 -8.42
C LYS A 158 6.44 12.50 -7.44
N ILE A 159 5.95 11.27 -7.24
CA ILE A 159 6.53 10.29 -6.34
C ILE A 159 6.89 9.05 -7.16
N GLY A 160 8.15 8.61 -7.04
CA GLY A 160 8.66 7.38 -7.64
C GLY A 160 8.11 6.12 -6.98
N ASN A 161 8.70 4.97 -7.32
CA ASN A 161 8.31 3.68 -6.78
C ASN A 161 8.99 3.39 -5.42
N GLY A 162 8.38 2.55 -4.59
CA GLY A 162 9.06 2.04 -3.38
C GLY A 162 9.27 3.07 -2.27
N CYS A 163 8.70 4.28 -2.39
CA CYS A 163 8.86 5.33 -1.39
C CYS A 163 8.05 5.04 -0.12
N LEU A 164 8.62 5.37 1.04
CA LEU A 164 7.94 5.33 2.32
C LEU A 164 7.84 6.74 2.91
N PHE A 165 6.64 7.12 3.33
CA PHE A 165 6.35 8.38 3.99
C PHE A 165 5.96 8.08 5.44
N GLY A 166 6.73 8.60 6.38
CA GLY A 166 6.51 8.47 7.81
C GLY A 166 5.23 9.18 8.26
N ALA A 167 4.73 8.80 9.44
CA ALA A 167 3.49 9.34 9.97
C ALA A 167 3.57 10.87 10.08
N ASN A 168 2.52 11.55 9.64
CA ASN A 168 2.44 13.03 9.62
C ASN A 168 3.59 13.75 8.89
N SER A 169 4.31 13.07 7.98
CA SER A 169 5.22 13.75 7.06
C SER A 169 4.44 14.64 6.08
N PHE A 170 5.09 15.67 5.55
CA PHE A 170 4.48 16.63 4.63
C PHE A 170 5.40 16.87 3.43
N VAL A 171 4.86 16.81 2.22
CA VAL A 171 5.57 17.16 0.99
C VAL A 171 4.96 18.42 0.40
N PHE A 172 5.80 19.45 0.21
CA PHE A 172 5.40 20.71 -0.40
C PHE A 172 5.06 20.53 -1.88
N GLN A 173 4.20 21.41 -2.40
CA GLN A 173 3.64 21.30 -3.75
C GLN A 173 4.70 21.35 -4.86
N GLY A 174 4.45 20.67 -5.97
CA GLY A 174 5.28 20.76 -7.17
C GLY A 174 6.66 20.07 -7.08
N LEU A 175 6.91 19.31 -6.01
CA LEU A 175 8.18 18.62 -5.81
C LEU A 175 8.23 17.24 -6.48
N GLU A 176 9.44 16.71 -6.61
CA GLU A 176 9.69 15.34 -7.06
C GLU A 176 10.43 14.56 -5.97
N ILE A 177 9.90 13.39 -5.62
CA ILE A 177 10.50 12.40 -4.72
C ILE A 177 10.82 11.18 -5.58
N LYS A 178 12.09 10.92 -5.86
CA LYS A 178 12.49 9.79 -6.71
C LYS A 178 12.37 8.45 -5.98
N ASP A 179 12.63 7.37 -6.71
CA ASP A 179 12.44 5.99 -6.26
C ASP A 179 13.16 5.67 -4.93
N ASP A 180 12.57 4.74 -4.18
CA ASP A 180 13.14 4.09 -3.01
C ASP A 180 13.57 5.08 -1.90
N CYS A 181 12.87 6.21 -1.79
CA CYS A 181 13.09 7.18 -0.72
C CYS A 181 12.37 6.79 0.59
N GLN A 182 12.96 7.17 1.72
CA GLN A 182 12.33 7.07 3.04
C GLN A 182 12.25 8.44 3.67
N ILE A 183 11.03 8.88 3.98
CA ILE A 183 10.76 10.14 4.64
C ILE A 183 10.36 9.82 6.07
N ASP A 184 11.07 10.35 7.05
CA ASP A 184 10.79 10.10 8.46
C ASP A 184 9.47 10.72 8.91
N ALA A 185 8.94 10.26 10.03
CA ALA A 185 7.76 10.84 10.64
C ALA A 185 7.99 12.34 10.94
N LEU A 186 6.91 13.13 10.81
CA LEU A 186 6.93 14.58 11.05
C LEU A 186 7.91 15.38 10.17
N CYS A 187 8.44 14.77 9.11
CA CYS A 187 9.39 15.43 8.22
C CYS A 187 8.68 16.35 7.22
N TYR A 188 9.16 17.58 7.06
CA TYR A 188 8.71 18.54 6.05
C TYR A 188 9.69 18.54 4.86
N ILE A 189 9.19 18.15 3.69
CA ILE A 189 9.96 18.10 2.44
C ILE A 189 9.71 19.35 1.62
N ASP A 190 10.77 20.14 1.43
CA ASP A 190 10.77 21.46 0.82
C ASP A 190 11.55 21.53 -0.51
N ARG A 191 12.11 20.41 -0.96
CA ARG A 191 12.92 20.30 -2.18
C ARG A 191 12.86 18.89 -2.77
N VAL A 192 13.34 18.77 -4.01
CA VAL A 192 13.47 17.49 -4.71
C VAL A 192 14.35 16.53 -3.91
N ILE A 193 13.91 15.27 -3.82
CA ILE A 193 14.64 14.20 -3.12
C ILE A 193 15.13 13.18 -4.13
N GLU A 194 16.45 12.97 -4.14
CA GLU A 194 17.11 12.02 -5.03
C GLU A 194 16.85 10.57 -4.64
N ALA A 195 16.92 9.66 -5.61
CA ALA A 195 16.59 8.25 -5.39
C ALA A 195 17.45 7.64 -4.28
N ASN A 196 16.89 6.68 -3.54
CA ASN A 196 17.56 6.00 -2.44
C ASN A 196 17.99 6.94 -1.30
N SER A 197 17.24 8.01 -1.05
CA SER A 197 17.50 8.93 0.05
C SER A 197 16.69 8.60 1.29
N MET A 198 17.22 8.95 2.47
CA MET A 198 16.52 8.99 3.74
C MET A 198 16.46 10.44 4.21
N CYS A 199 15.26 10.92 4.50
CA CYS A 199 15.01 12.28 4.94
C CYS A 199 14.59 12.28 6.40
N THR A 200 15.25 13.09 7.23
CA THR A 200 14.85 13.30 8.62
C THR A 200 14.79 14.80 8.92
N SER A 201 14.03 15.17 9.95
CA SER A 201 14.01 16.54 10.45
C SER A 201 14.78 16.63 11.76
N ASN A 202 15.74 17.56 11.84
CA ASN A 202 16.46 17.86 13.08
C ASN A 202 16.44 19.38 13.29
N GLY A 203 15.79 19.83 14.37
CA GLY A 203 15.65 21.26 14.68
C GLY A 203 14.90 22.05 13.59
N GLY A 204 13.89 21.45 12.95
CA GLY A 204 13.09 22.08 11.89
C GLY A 204 13.78 22.12 10.51
N SER A 205 15.05 21.73 10.41
CA SER A 205 15.76 21.64 9.13
C SER A 205 15.67 20.24 8.55
N LEU A 206 15.35 20.15 7.26
CA LEU A 206 15.41 18.91 6.49
C LEU A 206 16.86 18.45 6.32
N ARG A 207 17.15 17.21 6.70
CA ARG A 207 18.42 16.52 6.43
C ARG A 207 18.17 15.35 5.51
N VAL A 208 19.05 15.18 4.51
CA VAL A 208 18.94 14.14 3.50
C VAL A 208 20.22 13.32 3.52
N TYR A 209 20.07 12.00 3.63
CA TYR A 209 21.15 11.02 3.65
C TYR A 209 20.96 10.04 2.50
N ARG A 210 22.05 9.49 1.97
CA ARG A 210 21.95 8.34 1.06
C ARG A 210 21.74 7.07 1.88
N ARG A 211 20.71 6.28 1.55
CA ARG A 211 20.47 4.97 2.15
C ARG A 211 21.61 4.03 1.75
N ARG A 212 22.23 3.40 2.75
CA ARG A 212 23.11 2.26 2.55
C ARG A 212 22.24 1.03 2.80
N TYR A 213 22.07 0.20 1.78
CA TYR A 213 21.40 -1.10 1.92
C TYR A 213 22.20 -2.00 2.87
#